data_AF-A0A1F7MXY8-F1
#
_entry.id   AF-A0A1F7MXY8-F1
#
_cell.length_a   1.000
_cell.length_b   1.000
_cell.length_c   1.000
_cell.angle_alpha   90.00
_cell.angle_beta   90.00
_cell.angle_gamma   90.00
#
_symmetry.space_group_name_H-M   'P 1'
#
loop_
_entity.id
_entity.type
_entity.pdbx_description
1 polymer ?
#
loop_
_entity_poly.entity_id
_entity_poly.type
_entity_poly.pdbx_seq_one_letter_code
_entity_poly.pdbx_strand_id
1 'polypeptide(L)'
;MNTFEGIELLKRRRLIEESWVLLRVLLEAHVNLVYFWMHDPKDMVRRYLDASMLDKLKHLREVTFYEGTALAETIKREHWQKAEREIKDRYAGPDFASLRKHGFTGLSFEQRAKAVHMEQMYKYCYRIASRSVHTFDPAETPVFGVAYKGRRDAKYDLLRARREQLEANQNMLLGRLAYYLSEFVRDMVISTELMLIGVGYEKFCDTAKTLERKPCEQAGTENGEEPEDNGFYIWRM
;
A
#
# COMPACT_ATOMS: atom_id res chain seq x y z
N MET A 1 -10.90 -13.23 -0.16
CA MET A 1 -11.57 -12.49 0.95
C MET A 1 -10.49 -12.25 2.00
N ASN A 2 -10.00 -11.00 2.18
CA ASN A 2 -9.03 -10.66 3.24
C ASN A 2 -8.78 -9.14 3.38
N THR A 3 -9.02 -8.35 2.33
CA THR A 3 -8.67 -6.93 2.30
C THR A 3 -9.63 -6.02 3.07
N PHE A 4 -10.94 -6.22 2.91
CA PHE A 4 -11.96 -5.48 3.67
C PHE A 4 -11.93 -5.84 5.17
N GLU A 5 -11.58 -7.09 5.49
CA GLU A 5 -11.38 -7.53 6.88
C GLU A 5 -10.19 -6.83 7.54
N GLY A 6 -9.10 -6.59 6.80
CA GLY A 6 -7.97 -5.79 7.29
C GLY A 6 -8.38 -4.35 7.64
N ILE A 7 -9.21 -3.71 6.80
CA ILE A 7 -9.75 -2.37 7.07
C ILE A 7 -10.66 -2.40 8.31
N GLU A 8 -11.57 -3.38 8.41
CA GLU A 8 -12.45 -3.54 9.57
C GLU A 8 -11.67 -3.84 10.86
N LEU A 9 -10.60 -4.63 10.79
CA LEU A 9 -9.73 -4.91 11.93
C LEU A 9 -9.07 -3.63 12.44
N LEU A 10 -8.52 -2.81 11.54
CA LEU A 10 -7.91 -1.52 11.90
C LEU A 10 -8.95 -0.59 12.54
N LYS A 11 -10.15 -0.50 11.98
CA LYS A 11 -11.26 0.26 12.57
C LYS A 11 -11.62 -0.22 13.99
N ARG A 12 -11.76 -1.53 14.18
CA ARG A 12 -12.04 -2.14 15.50
C ARG A 12 -10.95 -1.84 16.52
N ARG A 13 -9.69 -1.78 16.08
CA ARG A 13 -8.53 -1.41 16.90
C ARG A 13 -8.32 0.11 17.03
N ARG A 14 -9.26 0.93 16.54
CA ARG A 14 -9.23 2.41 16.57
C ARG A 14 -8.09 3.03 15.75
N LEU A 15 -7.57 2.31 14.77
CA LEU A 15 -6.53 2.71 13.83
C LEU A 15 -7.16 3.22 12.52
N ILE A 16 -7.94 4.29 12.63
CA ILE A 16 -8.75 4.80 11.51
C ILE A 16 -7.86 5.41 10.42
N GLU A 17 -6.78 6.09 10.78
CA GLU A 17 -5.84 6.67 9.80
C GLU A 17 -5.13 5.60 8.99
N GLU A 18 -4.62 4.57 9.65
CA GLU A 18 -3.99 3.42 9.02
C GLU A 18 -4.97 2.71 8.10
N SER A 19 -6.25 2.65 8.48
CA SER A 19 -7.30 2.08 7.65
C SER A 19 -7.58 2.92 6.39
N TRP A 20 -7.46 4.24 6.45
CA TRP A 20 -7.52 5.15 5.29
C TRP A 20 -6.31 5.01 4.37
N VAL A 21 -5.11 4.90 4.95
CA VAL A 21 -3.87 4.65 4.20
C VAL A 21 -3.96 3.31 3.48
N LEU A 22 -4.39 2.25 4.17
CA LEU A 22 -4.58 0.94 3.59
C LEU A 22 -5.59 1.00 2.43
N LEU A 23 -6.76 1.63 2.64
CA LEU A 23 -7.76 1.81 1.58
C LEU A 23 -7.16 2.49 0.34
N ARG A 24 -6.41 3.58 0.53
CA ARG A 24 -5.74 4.28 -0.57
C ARG A 24 -4.76 3.38 -1.31
N VAL A 25 -3.87 2.68 -0.60
CA VAL A 25 -2.87 1.78 -1.20
C VAL A 25 -3.54 0.67 -2.01
N LEU A 26 -4.65 0.12 -1.52
CA LEU A 26 -5.38 -0.93 -2.22
C LEU A 26 -6.03 -0.44 -3.52
N LEU A 27 -6.58 0.77 -3.52
CA LEU A 27 -7.09 1.41 -4.73
C LEU A 27 -5.98 1.62 -5.75
N GLU A 28 -4.80 2.08 -5.29
CA GLU A 28 -3.63 2.28 -6.15
C GLU A 28 -3.14 0.95 -6.74
N ALA A 29 -3.02 -0.07 -5.90
CA ALA A 29 -2.58 -1.40 -6.30
C ALA A 29 -3.54 -2.04 -7.32
N HIS A 30 -4.85 -1.89 -7.12
CA HIS A 30 -5.85 -2.45 -8.01
C HIS A 30 -5.79 -1.81 -9.41
N VAL A 31 -5.77 -0.47 -9.50
CA VAL A 31 -5.61 0.22 -10.80
C VAL A 31 -4.28 -0.14 -11.45
N ASN A 32 -3.19 -0.21 -10.69
CA ASN A 32 -1.89 -0.59 -11.21
C ASN A 32 -1.89 -2.03 -11.76
N LEU A 33 -2.59 -2.96 -11.10
CA LEU A 33 -2.71 -4.35 -11.53
C LEU A 33 -3.51 -4.47 -12.83
N VAL A 34 -4.67 -3.82 -12.91
CA VAL A 34 -5.47 -3.78 -14.15
C VAL A 34 -4.68 -3.13 -15.27
N TYR A 35 -3.97 -2.03 -14.98
CA TYR A 35 -3.11 -1.38 -15.97
C TYR A 35 -2.03 -2.33 -16.48
N PHE A 36 -1.37 -3.06 -15.59
CA PHE A 36 -0.36 -4.05 -15.94
C PHE A 36 -0.94 -5.13 -16.87
N TRP A 37 -2.15 -5.63 -16.59
CA TRP A 37 -2.79 -6.68 -17.40
C TRP A 37 -3.25 -6.22 -18.78
N MET A 38 -3.60 -4.94 -18.93
CA MET A 38 -4.04 -4.38 -20.21
C MET A 38 -2.89 -4.05 -21.17
N HIS A 39 -1.63 -4.24 -20.76
CA HIS A 39 -0.44 -3.90 -21.53
C HIS A 39 0.48 -5.11 -21.71
N ASP A 40 1.47 -4.99 -22.60
CA ASP A 40 2.46 -6.05 -22.82
C ASP A 40 3.22 -6.39 -21.51
N PRO A 41 3.15 -7.65 -21.03
CA PRO A 41 3.78 -8.03 -19.77
C PRO A 41 5.30 -7.81 -19.76
N LYS A 42 5.99 -8.02 -20.89
CA LYS A 42 7.46 -7.85 -20.95
C LYS A 42 7.85 -6.39 -20.79
N ASP A 43 7.13 -5.48 -21.44
CA ASP A 43 7.31 -4.04 -21.25
C ASP A 43 6.98 -3.63 -19.80
N MET A 44 5.86 -4.10 -19.25
CA MET A 44 5.44 -3.73 -17.89
C MET A 44 6.41 -4.21 -16.82
N VAL A 45 6.91 -5.46 -16.90
CA VAL A 45 7.96 -5.95 -15.98
C VAL A 45 9.22 -5.10 -16.08
N ARG A 46 9.68 -4.79 -17.30
CA ARG A 46 10.87 -3.96 -17.50
C ARG A 46 10.69 -2.58 -16.89
N ARG A 47 9.58 -1.90 -17.20
CA ARG A 47 9.27 -0.57 -16.67
C ARG A 47 9.13 -0.57 -15.15
N TYR A 48 8.60 -1.65 -14.58
CA TYR A 48 8.51 -1.83 -13.13
C TYR A 48 9.89 -1.94 -12.48
N LEU A 49 10.78 -2.77 -13.02
CA LEU A 49 12.15 -2.90 -12.55
C LEU A 49 12.92 -1.58 -12.68
N ASP A 50 12.78 -0.90 -13.82
CA ASP A 50 13.43 0.39 -14.07
C ASP A 50 12.92 1.46 -13.09
N ALA A 51 11.61 1.56 -12.87
CA ALA A 51 11.04 2.48 -11.88
C ALA A 51 11.50 2.17 -10.45
N SER A 52 11.48 0.90 -10.04
CA SER A 52 11.95 0.49 -8.71
C SER A 52 13.43 0.81 -8.50
N MET A 53 14.26 0.66 -9.54
CA MET A 53 15.67 1.04 -9.51
C MET A 53 15.83 2.56 -9.38
N LEU A 54 15.05 3.36 -10.11
CA LEU A 54 15.08 4.82 -10.02
C LEU A 54 14.63 5.33 -8.64
N ASP A 55 13.62 4.71 -8.03
CA ASP A 55 13.19 5.02 -6.67
C ASP A 55 14.28 4.69 -5.66
N LYS A 56 14.96 3.54 -5.81
CA LYS A 56 16.10 3.19 -4.97
C LYS A 56 17.25 4.18 -5.14
N LEU A 57 17.55 4.61 -6.36
CA LEU A 57 18.56 5.63 -6.64
C LEU A 57 18.22 6.98 -6.01
N LYS A 58 16.95 7.37 -6.01
CA LYS A 58 16.48 8.58 -5.33
C LYS A 58 16.78 8.49 -3.83
N HIS A 59 16.36 7.40 -3.19
CA HIS A 59 16.66 7.13 -1.78
C HIS A 59 18.16 7.15 -1.49
N LEU A 60 18.96 6.45 -2.31
CA LEU A 60 20.42 6.40 -2.15
C LEU A 60 21.06 7.80 -2.20
N ARG A 61 20.56 8.72 -3.02
CA ARG A 61 21.03 10.11 -3.03
C ARG A 61 20.67 10.86 -1.74
N GLU A 62 19.49 10.62 -1.19
CA GLU A 62 19.04 11.23 0.07
C GLU A 62 19.90 10.79 1.27
N VAL A 63 20.40 9.56 1.24
CA VAL A 63 21.31 9.00 2.26
C VAL A 63 22.80 9.05 1.86
N THR A 64 23.16 9.85 0.85
CA THR A 64 24.54 10.01 0.37
C THR A 64 25.27 8.68 0.10
N PHE A 65 24.56 7.71 -0.50
CA PHE A 65 25.07 6.37 -0.81
C PHE A 65 25.69 5.63 0.38
N TYR A 66 25.28 5.98 1.62
CA TYR A 66 25.86 5.46 2.85
C TYR A 66 27.37 5.71 2.98
N GLU A 67 27.89 6.79 2.39
CA GLU A 67 29.28 7.22 2.52
C GLU A 67 29.74 7.19 4.00
N GLY A 68 30.91 6.61 4.26
CA GLY A 68 31.45 6.42 5.61
C GLY A 68 31.01 5.14 6.33
N THR A 69 30.23 4.27 5.68
CA THR A 69 29.86 2.94 6.20
C THR A 69 30.55 1.82 5.40
N ALA A 70 30.72 0.64 6.02
CA ALA A 70 31.23 -0.55 5.33
C ALA A 70 30.40 -0.94 4.10
N LEU A 71 29.12 -0.55 4.05
CA LEU A 71 28.24 -0.83 2.92
C LEU A 71 28.67 -0.06 1.65
N ALA A 72 29.18 1.15 1.79
CA ALA A 72 29.65 1.96 0.66
C ALA A 72 30.88 1.35 -0.05
N GLU A 73 31.68 0.55 0.67
CA GLU A 73 32.83 -0.15 0.11
C GLU A 73 32.43 -1.33 -0.78
N THR A 74 31.26 -1.93 -0.49
CA THR A 74 30.77 -3.12 -1.21
C THR A 74 30.12 -2.78 -2.56
N ILE A 75 29.36 -1.69 -2.64
CA ILE A 75 28.68 -1.30 -3.87
C ILE A 75 28.97 0.17 -4.15
N LYS A 76 29.92 0.40 -5.06
CA LYS A 76 30.37 1.74 -5.39
C LYS A 76 29.29 2.56 -6.11
N ARG A 77 29.29 3.87 -5.86
CA ARG A 77 28.36 4.84 -6.47
C ARG A 77 28.35 4.79 -8.00
N GLU A 78 29.49 4.51 -8.64
CA GLU A 78 29.59 4.43 -10.10
C GLU A 78 28.73 3.31 -10.68
N HIS A 79 28.52 2.21 -9.94
CA HIS A 79 27.66 1.10 -10.36
C HIS A 79 26.21 1.56 -10.51
N TRP A 80 25.71 2.27 -9.49
CA TRP A 80 24.37 2.85 -9.46
C TRP A 80 24.17 3.91 -10.56
N GLN A 81 25.18 4.76 -10.79
CA GLN A 81 25.14 5.76 -11.87
C GLN A 81 25.21 5.14 -13.26
N LYS A 82 25.89 4.00 -13.42
CA LYS A 82 25.87 3.23 -14.67
C LYS A 82 24.48 2.66 -14.93
N ALA A 83 23.87 2.02 -13.94
CA ALA A 83 22.51 1.48 -14.05
C ALA A 83 21.48 2.58 -14.41
N GLU A 84 21.59 3.77 -13.82
CA GLU A 84 20.72 4.90 -14.19
C GLU A 84 20.89 5.34 -15.64
N ARG A 85 22.13 5.41 -16.14
CA ARG A 85 22.40 5.76 -17.54
C ARG A 85 21.82 4.71 -18.48
N GLU A 86 22.04 3.43 -18.19
CA GLU A 86 21.47 2.33 -18.97
C GLU A 86 19.93 2.37 -18.99
N ILE A 87 19.29 2.76 -17.88
CA ILE A 87 17.84 3.01 -17.87
C ILE A 87 17.50 4.22 -18.75
N LYS A 88 18.17 5.35 -18.55
CA LYS A 88 17.90 6.59 -19.30
C LYS A 88 18.01 6.38 -20.81
N ASP A 89 18.98 5.62 -21.27
CA ASP A 89 19.23 5.36 -22.69
C ASP A 89 18.12 4.49 -23.34
N ARG A 90 17.29 3.79 -22.55
CA ARG A 90 16.14 3.00 -23.04
C ARG A 90 14.91 3.85 -23.36
N TYR A 91 14.80 5.06 -22.82
CA TYR A 91 13.58 5.87 -22.91
C TYR A 91 13.86 7.20 -23.62
N ALA A 92 12.85 7.71 -24.32
CA ALA A 92 12.87 9.11 -24.76
C ALA A 92 12.90 10.04 -23.53
N GLY A 93 13.48 11.23 -23.67
CA GLY A 93 13.61 12.20 -22.56
C GLY A 93 12.31 12.46 -21.78
N PRO A 94 11.18 12.73 -22.44
CA PRO A 94 9.89 12.91 -21.78
C PRO A 94 9.38 11.65 -21.06
N ASP A 95 9.61 10.47 -21.64
CA ASP A 95 9.17 9.19 -21.07
C ASP A 95 9.99 8.84 -19.83
N PHE A 96 11.31 9.08 -19.87
CA PHE A 96 12.18 8.92 -18.71
C PHE A 96 11.76 9.84 -17.56
N ALA A 97 11.48 11.11 -17.85
CA ALA A 97 11.01 12.06 -16.86
C ALA A 97 9.68 11.62 -16.23
N SER A 98 8.78 11.08 -17.05
CA SER A 98 7.48 10.57 -16.61
C SER A 98 7.63 9.30 -15.78
N LEU A 99 8.50 8.36 -16.17
CA LEU A 99 8.84 7.16 -15.42
C LEU A 99 9.36 7.51 -14.02
N ARG A 100 10.29 8.47 -13.93
CA ARG A 100 10.86 8.94 -12.66
C ARG A 100 9.83 9.63 -11.76
N LYS A 101 8.82 10.29 -12.34
CA LYS A 101 7.81 11.04 -11.58
C LYS A 101 6.62 10.19 -11.16
N HIS A 102 6.21 9.26 -12.01
CA HIS A 102 4.94 8.56 -11.91
C HIS A 102 5.07 7.04 -11.78
N GLY A 103 6.30 6.54 -11.68
CA GLY A 103 6.62 5.11 -11.59
C GLY A 103 6.43 4.40 -12.93
N PHE A 104 6.30 3.07 -12.88
CA PHE A 104 6.36 2.19 -14.05
C PHE A 104 5.40 2.56 -15.19
N THR A 105 4.21 3.04 -14.86
CA THR A 105 3.22 3.46 -15.87
C THR A 105 3.58 4.74 -16.61
N GLY A 106 4.43 5.61 -16.03
CA GLY A 106 4.67 6.96 -16.55
C GLY A 106 3.46 7.90 -16.49
N LEU A 107 2.35 7.50 -15.87
CA LEU A 107 1.09 8.25 -15.84
C LEU A 107 0.71 8.65 -14.42
N SER A 108 0.08 9.82 -14.26
CA SER A 108 -0.55 10.18 -13.00
C SER A 108 -1.63 9.16 -12.64
N PHE A 109 -1.99 9.06 -11.35
CA PHE A 109 -3.00 8.09 -10.93
C PHE A 109 -4.36 8.31 -11.60
N GLU A 110 -4.75 9.57 -11.85
CA GLU A 110 -5.95 9.92 -12.61
C GLU A 110 -5.88 9.43 -14.06
N GLN A 111 -4.76 9.66 -14.73
CA GLN A 111 -4.53 9.20 -16.10
C GLN A 111 -4.52 7.68 -16.18
N ARG A 112 -3.92 6.99 -15.21
CA ARG A 112 -3.96 5.53 -15.11
C ARG A 112 -5.38 5.02 -14.97
N ALA A 113 -6.14 5.55 -14.01
CA ALA A 113 -7.52 5.13 -13.77
C ALA A 113 -8.39 5.35 -15.03
N LYS A 114 -8.18 6.45 -15.74
CA LYS A 114 -8.83 6.70 -17.03
C LYS A 114 -8.44 5.66 -18.10
N ALA A 115 -7.16 5.33 -18.21
CA ALA A 115 -6.66 4.35 -19.17
C ALA A 115 -7.23 2.93 -18.98
N VAL A 116 -7.62 2.58 -17.74
CA VAL A 116 -8.24 1.29 -17.41
C VAL A 116 -9.75 1.36 -17.19
N HIS A 117 -10.41 2.43 -17.65
CA HIS A 117 -11.86 2.62 -17.51
C HIS A 117 -12.38 2.66 -16.06
N MET A 118 -11.54 3.06 -15.10
CA MET A 118 -11.87 3.20 -13.67
C MET A 118 -11.95 4.66 -13.21
N GLU A 119 -12.21 5.60 -14.12
CA GLU A 119 -12.26 7.04 -13.83
C GLU A 119 -13.27 7.39 -12.72
N GLN A 120 -14.42 6.72 -12.70
CA GLN A 120 -15.45 6.97 -11.68
C GLN A 120 -14.98 6.54 -10.28
N MET A 121 -14.30 5.40 -10.18
CA MET A 121 -13.70 4.94 -8.92
C MET A 121 -12.60 5.91 -8.45
N TYR A 122 -11.78 6.42 -9.36
CA TYR A 122 -10.83 7.49 -9.04
C TYR A 122 -11.54 8.73 -8.47
N LYS A 123 -12.54 9.24 -9.18
CA LYS A 123 -13.25 10.48 -8.86
C LYS A 123 -14.01 10.41 -7.55
N TYR A 124 -14.72 9.30 -7.32
CA TYR A 124 -15.67 9.16 -6.22
C TYR A 124 -15.16 8.38 -5.02
N CYS A 125 -14.02 7.68 -5.15
CA CYS A 125 -13.41 6.93 -4.05
C CYS A 125 -12.00 7.44 -3.75
N TYR A 126 -11.06 7.25 -4.68
CA TYR A 126 -9.64 7.53 -4.43
C TYR A 126 -9.37 9.00 -4.09
N ARG A 127 -9.93 9.95 -4.86
CA ARG A 127 -9.68 11.38 -4.64
C ARG A 127 -10.17 11.85 -3.26
N ILE A 128 -11.25 11.26 -2.76
CA ILE A 128 -11.75 11.55 -1.41
C ILE A 128 -10.83 10.90 -0.38
N ALA A 129 -10.51 9.62 -0.53
CA ALA A 129 -9.61 8.90 0.38
C ALA A 129 -8.22 9.55 0.50
N SER A 130 -7.60 9.91 -0.63
CA SER A 130 -6.30 10.56 -0.66
C SER A 130 -6.30 11.93 0.03
N ARG A 131 -7.41 12.68 0.00
CA ARG A 131 -7.53 13.93 0.75
C ARG A 131 -7.70 13.67 2.24
N SER A 132 -8.50 12.67 2.60
CA SER A 132 -8.79 12.32 3.99
C SER A 132 -7.58 11.76 4.75
N VAL A 133 -6.65 11.07 4.07
CA VAL A 133 -5.38 10.61 4.69
C VAL A 133 -4.56 11.76 5.27
N HIS A 134 -4.60 12.95 4.66
CA HIS A 134 -3.83 14.12 5.14
C HIS A 134 -4.62 15.04 6.06
N THR A 135 -5.91 14.78 6.31
CA THR A 135 -6.72 15.57 7.25
C THR A 135 -6.48 15.21 8.71
N PHE A 136 -5.56 14.31 9.01
CA PHE A 136 -5.05 14.05 10.36
C PHE A 136 -3.58 14.47 10.39
N ASP A 137 -3.35 15.78 10.44
CA ASP A 137 -2.00 16.30 10.59
C ASP A 137 -1.63 16.27 12.08
N PRO A 138 -0.58 15.54 12.49
CA PRO A 138 -0.06 15.61 13.85
C PRO A 138 0.25 17.05 14.29
N ALA A 139 0.54 17.98 13.37
CA ALA A 139 0.73 19.40 13.64
C ALA A 139 -0.54 20.15 14.07
N GLU A 140 -1.75 19.62 13.81
CA GLU A 140 -2.98 20.14 14.41
C GLU A 140 -3.07 19.75 15.91
N THR A 141 -2.39 18.69 16.34
CA THR A 141 -2.47 18.15 17.72
C THR A 141 -1.96 19.15 18.79
N PRO A 142 -0.83 19.87 18.58
CA PRO A 142 -0.42 20.97 19.46
C PRO A 142 -1.42 22.12 19.52
N VAL A 143 -2.03 22.50 18.39
CA VAL A 143 -3.03 23.58 18.31
C VAL A 143 -4.27 23.23 19.13
N PHE A 144 -4.70 21.96 19.06
CA PHE A 144 -5.78 21.44 19.91
C PHE A 144 -5.42 21.42 21.40
N GLY A 145 -4.15 21.22 21.75
CA GLY A 145 -3.68 21.27 23.14
C GLY A 145 -3.84 22.65 23.79
N VAL A 146 -3.52 23.71 23.04
CA VAL A 146 -3.64 25.11 23.50
C VAL A 146 -5.08 25.57 23.48
N ALA A 147 -5.83 25.29 22.41
CA ALA A 147 -7.22 25.74 22.25
C ALA A 147 -8.17 25.15 23.32
N TYR A 148 -7.89 23.94 23.81
CA TYR A 148 -8.76 23.22 24.75
C TYR A 148 -8.18 23.10 26.17
N LYS A 149 -7.22 23.96 26.55
CA LYS A 149 -6.68 24.00 27.92
C LYS A 149 -7.81 24.24 28.92
N GLY A 150 -7.98 23.32 29.89
CA GLY A 150 -9.07 23.36 30.88
C GLY A 150 -10.44 22.87 30.40
N ARG A 151 -10.60 22.48 29.13
CA ARG A 151 -11.86 22.01 28.52
C ARG A 151 -11.74 20.58 28.01
N ARG A 152 -11.45 19.64 28.92
CA ARG A 152 -11.21 18.23 28.57
C ARG A 152 -12.43 17.57 27.92
N ASP A 153 -13.62 17.80 28.45
CA ASP A 153 -14.84 17.16 27.95
C ASP A 153 -15.18 17.61 26.53
N ALA A 154 -15.12 18.92 26.27
CA ALA A 154 -15.31 19.48 24.92
C ALA A 154 -14.26 18.94 23.91
N LYS A 155 -13.02 18.70 24.35
CA LYS A 155 -12.00 18.05 23.52
C LYS A 155 -12.38 16.60 23.21
N TYR A 156 -12.85 15.83 24.19
CA TYR A 156 -13.26 14.44 24.00
C TYR A 156 -14.49 14.32 23.09
N ASP A 157 -15.49 15.19 23.25
CA ASP A 157 -16.68 15.21 22.41
C ASP A 157 -16.35 15.53 20.95
N LEU A 158 -15.46 16.52 20.71
CA LEU A 158 -14.98 16.83 19.37
C LEU A 158 -14.24 15.65 18.75
N LEU A 159 -13.34 15.00 19.49
CA LEU A 159 -12.59 13.83 19.00
C LEU A 159 -13.52 12.66 18.69
N ARG A 160 -14.55 12.44 19.51
CA ARG A 160 -15.57 11.41 19.26
C ARG A 160 -16.37 11.72 17.99
N ALA A 161 -16.89 12.94 17.85
CA ALA A 161 -17.64 13.35 16.67
C ALA A 161 -16.79 13.25 15.38
N ARG A 162 -15.52 13.69 15.42
CA ARG A 162 -14.60 13.57 14.29
C ARG A 162 -14.34 12.10 13.93
N ARG A 163 -14.16 11.24 14.93
CA ARG A 163 -14.00 9.79 14.73
C ARG A 163 -15.23 9.19 14.02
N GLU A 164 -16.43 9.45 14.53
CA GLU A 164 -17.68 8.95 13.96
C GLU A 164 -17.88 9.42 12.52
N GLN A 165 -17.58 10.70 12.24
CA GLN A 165 -17.62 11.25 10.90
C GLN A 165 -16.64 10.55 9.95
N LEU A 166 -15.41 10.27 10.39
CA LEU A 166 -14.40 9.60 9.58
C LEU A 166 -14.79 8.15 9.28
N GLU A 167 -15.31 7.44 10.28
CA GLU A 167 -15.80 6.08 10.11
C GLU A 167 -16.99 6.02 9.14
N ALA A 168 -17.94 6.95 9.26
CA ALA A 168 -19.06 7.07 8.33
C ALA A 168 -18.60 7.36 6.89
N ASN A 169 -17.66 8.29 6.71
CA ASN A 169 -17.08 8.59 5.41
C ASN A 169 -16.38 7.38 4.80
N GLN A 170 -15.63 6.63 5.61
CA GLN A 170 -14.94 5.44 5.15
C GLN A 170 -15.93 4.36 4.71
N ASN A 171 -16.97 4.09 5.49
CA ASN A 171 -18.01 3.12 5.15
C ASN A 171 -18.73 3.48 3.85
N MET A 172 -19.07 4.76 3.68
CA MET A 172 -19.67 5.26 2.44
C MET A 172 -18.74 5.02 1.24
N LEU A 173 -17.43 5.27 1.38
CA LEU A 173 -16.48 5.03 0.30
C LEU A 173 -16.27 3.55 0.00
N LEU A 174 -16.25 2.68 1.01
CA LEU A 174 -16.20 1.23 0.80
C LEU A 174 -17.43 0.74 0.02
N GLY A 175 -18.62 1.26 0.34
CA GLY A 175 -19.83 0.99 -0.43
C GLY A 175 -19.76 1.47 -1.88
N ARG A 176 -19.28 2.69 -2.11
CA ARG A 176 -19.05 3.22 -3.48
C ARG A 176 -18.00 2.41 -4.24
N LEU A 177 -16.93 2.01 -3.57
CA LEU A 177 -15.89 1.18 -4.15
C LEU A 177 -16.44 -0.17 -4.59
N ALA A 178 -17.19 -0.84 -3.71
CA ALA A 178 -17.84 -2.10 -4.02
C ALA A 178 -18.77 -1.97 -5.24
N TYR A 179 -19.55 -0.90 -5.31
CA TYR A 179 -20.39 -0.59 -6.47
C TYR A 179 -19.56 -0.45 -7.76
N TYR A 180 -18.57 0.45 -7.80
CA TYR A 180 -17.80 0.70 -9.03
C TYR A 180 -16.93 -0.49 -9.44
N LEU A 181 -16.43 -1.29 -8.49
CA LEU A 181 -15.77 -2.55 -8.82
C LEU A 181 -16.75 -3.56 -9.42
N SER A 182 -17.98 -3.62 -8.91
CA SER A 182 -19.00 -4.51 -9.47
C SER A 182 -19.40 -4.12 -10.89
N GLU A 183 -19.51 -2.82 -11.18
CA GLU A 183 -19.79 -2.31 -12.52
C GLU A 183 -18.61 -2.59 -13.47
N PHE A 184 -17.37 -2.39 -13.02
CA PHE A 184 -16.18 -2.73 -13.81
C PHE A 184 -16.13 -4.23 -14.18
N VAL A 185 -16.47 -5.12 -13.24
CA VAL A 185 -16.53 -6.57 -13.50
C VAL A 185 -17.66 -6.93 -14.47
N ARG A 186 -18.77 -6.20 -14.47
CA ARG A 186 -19.91 -6.41 -15.38
C ARG A 186 -19.64 -5.95 -16.80
N ASP A 187 -18.95 -4.82 -16.96
CA ASP A 187 -18.73 -4.17 -18.25
C ASP A 187 -17.61 -4.82 -19.08
N MET A 188 -16.73 -5.62 -18.47
CA MET A 188 -15.63 -6.26 -19.19
C MET A 188 -15.97 -7.67 -19.72
N VAL A 189 -15.83 -7.81 -21.04
CA VAL A 189 -15.71 -9.08 -21.81
C VAL A 189 -14.52 -9.95 -21.33
N ILE A 190 -13.69 -9.45 -20.41
CA ILE A 190 -12.58 -10.16 -19.73
C ILE A 190 -13.11 -10.97 -18.53
N SER A 191 -14.26 -11.64 -18.66
CA SER A 191 -14.81 -12.45 -17.55
C SER A 191 -14.05 -13.76 -17.33
N THR A 192 -13.32 -14.27 -18.33
CA THR A 192 -12.68 -15.58 -18.25
C THR A 192 -11.27 -15.57 -17.66
N GLU A 193 -10.46 -14.52 -17.85
CA GLU A 193 -9.09 -14.46 -17.31
C GLU A 193 -8.99 -13.76 -15.94
N LEU A 194 -9.82 -12.75 -15.65
CA LEU A 194 -9.86 -12.11 -14.33
C LEU A 194 -10.50 -13.03 -13.27
N MET A 195 -11.43 -13.91 -13.65
CA MET A 195 -11.98 -14.93 -12.75
C MET A 195 -10.95 -15.98 -12.32
N LEU A 196 -9.90 -16.24 -13.10
CA LEU A 196 -8.88 -17.25 -12.76
C LEU A 196 -8.08 -16.90 -11.49
N ILE A 197 -8.02 -15.63 -11.10
CA ILE A 197 -7.36 -15.20 -9.85
C ILE A 197 -8.32 -15.28 -8.66
N GLY A 198 -9.63 -15.18 -8.89
CA GLY A 198 -10.65 -15.54 -7.89
C GLY A 198 -10.70 -17.04 -7.58
N VAL A 199 -10.54 -17.88 -8.62
CA VAL A 199 -10.59 -19.36 -8.50
C VAL A 199 -9.24 -19.96 -8.06
N GLY A 200 -8.11 -19.34 -8.42
CA GLY A 200 -6.79 -19.72 -7.92
C GLY A 200 -6.62 -19.49 -6.40
N TYR A 201 -7.40 -18.57 -5.82
CA TYR A 201 -7.41 -18.30 -4.39
C TYR A 201 -8.11 -19.41 -3.60
N GLU A 202 -9.22 -19.96 -4.10
CA GLU A 202 -9.90 -21.10 -3.46
C GLU A 202 -9.01 -22.35 -3.45
N LYS A 203 -8.36 -22.66 -4.58
CA LYS A 203 -7.40 -23.79 -4.63
C LYS A 203 -6.18 -23.57 -3.75
N PHE A 204 -5.68 -22.34 -3.61
CA PHE A 204 -4.58 -22.03 -2.68
C PHE A 204 -5.03 -22.15 -1.21
N CYS A 205 -6.23 -21.69 -0.86
CA CYS A 205 -6.81 -21.87 0.47
C CYS A 205 -7.03 -23.35 0.81
N ASP A 206 -7.46 -24.17 -0.15
CA ASP A 206 -7.62 -25.60 0.06
C ASP A 206 -6.27 -26.32 0.20
N THR A 207 -5.24 -25.88 -0.54
CA THR A 207 -3.87 -26.40 -0.42
C THR A 207 -3.20 -25.95 0.90
N ALA A 208 -3.48 -24.73 1.36
CA ALA A 208 -2.99 -24.20 2.63
C ALA A 208 -3.65 -24.91 3.84
N LYS A 209 -4.94 -25.23 3.76
CA LYS A 209 -5.64 -26.05 4.78
C LYS A 209 -5.07 -27.47 4.87
N THR A 210 -4.53 -28.02 3.79
CA THR A 210 -3.83 -29.31 3.82
C THR A 210 -2.40 -29.22 4.38
N LEU A 211 -1.78 -28.05 4.37
CA LEU A 211 -0.45 -27.81 4.95
C LEU A 211 -0.49 -27.55 6.46
N GLU A 212 -1.63 -27.10 7.01
CA GLU A 212 -1.83 -26.87 8.46
C GLU A 212 -2.17 -28.15 9.26
N ARG A 213 -2.15 -29.34 8.65
CA ARG A 213 -2.37 -30.62 9.34
C ARG A 213 -1.18 -31.57 9.22
N LYS A 214 -0.07 -31.20 9.84
CA LYS A 214 0.82 -32.18 10.47
C LYS A 214 1.10 -31.73 11.89
N PRO A 215 0.64 -32.47 12.93
CA PRO A 215 1.15 -32.29 14.27
C PRO A 215 2.65 -32.59 14.20
N CYS A 216 3.48 -31.61 14.52
CA CYS A 216 4.89 -31.86 14.77
C CYS A 216 4.95 -32.70 16.05
N GLU A 217 5.35 -33.96 15.93
CA GLU A 217 5.62 -34.82 17.08
C GLU A 217 6.71 -34.14 17.93
N GLN A 218 6.32 -33.68 19.13
CA GLN A 218 7.26 -33.18 20.11
C GLN A 218 8.02 -34.36 20.72
N ALA A 219 9.29 -34.48 20.37
CA ALA A 219 10.23 -35.33 21.06
C ALA A 219 10.81 -34.60 22.29
N GLY A 220 10.47 -35.11 23.48
CA GLY A 220 11.26 -35.19 24.72
C GLY A 220 12.14 -34.02 25.19
N THR A 221 11.79 -33.46 26.37
CA THR A 221 12.61 -33.30 27.61
C THR A 221 14.11 -32.99 27.46
N GLU A 222 14.73 -31.97 28.09
CA GLU A 222 14.87 -31.76 29.56
C GLU A 222 15.79 -30.53 29.87
N ASN A 223 15.59 -29.86 31.03
CA ASN A 223 16.52 -28.98 31.79
C ASN A 223 16.97 -27.66 31.11
N GLY A 224 16.75 -26.45 31.63
CA GLY A 224 16.98 -25.91 32.98
C GLY A 224 18.00 -24.77 32.86
N GLU A 225 17.65 -23.58 33.41
CA GLU A 225 18.40 -22.28 33.43
C GLU A 225 18.10 -21.28 32.28
N GLU A 226 17.36 -20.20 32.62
CA GLU A 226 17.27 -18.95 31.84
C GLU A 226 18.47 -18.05 32.14
N PRO A 227 19.02 -17.34 31.13
CA PRO A 227 18.92 -15.88 31.20
C PRO A 227 18.72 -15.14 29.85
N GLU A 228 17.99 -14.03 29.98
CA GLU A 228 17.94 -12.79 29.17
C GLU A 228 17.81 -12.90 27.65
N ASP A 229 16.54 -13.02 27.20
CA ASP A 229 16.13 -12.81 25.82
C ASP A 229 15.83 -11.31 25.56
N ASN A 230 16.72 -10.65 24.81
CA ASN A 230 16.47 -9.36 24.16
C ASN A 230 15.56 -9.59 22.94
N GLY A 231 14.26 -9.76 23.18
CA GLY A 231 13.26 -9.96 22.13
C GLY A 231 11.99 -9.14 22.39
N PHE A 232 11.59 -8.32 21.42
CA PHE A 232 10.48 -7.37 21.50
C PHE A 232 9.13 -8.02 21.87
N TYR A 233 8.53 -7.57 22.97
CA TYR A 233 7.15 -7.92 23.37
C TYR A 233 6.12 -6.98 22.74
N ILE A 234 5.24 -7.51 21.88
CA ILE A 234 3.98 -6.84 21.51
C ILE A 234 2.92 -7.27 22.51
N TRP A 235 2.51 -6.34 23.37
CA TRP A 235 1.44 -6.52 24.34
C TRP A 235 0.13 -6.94 23.66
N ARG A 236 -0.39 -8.11 24.02
CA ARG A 236 -1.78 -8.50 23.78
C ARG A 236 -2.63 -8.11 24.99
N MET A 237 -3.62 -7.24 24.77
CA MET A 237 -4.89 -7.23 25.51
C MET A 237 -6.05 -7.36 24.50
#